data_AF-A0A9X3CZY8-F1
#
_entry.id   AF-A0A9X3CZY8-F1
#
_cell.length_a   1.000
_cell.length_b   1.000
_cell.length_c   1.000
_cell.angle_alpha   90.00
_cell.angle_beta   90.00
_cell.angle_gamma   90.00
#
_symmetry.space_group_name_H-M   'P 1'
#
loop_
_entity.id
_entity.type
_entity.pdbx_description
1 polymer ?
#
loop_
_entity_poly.entity_id
_entity_poly.type
_entity_poly.pdbx_seq_one_letter_code
_entity_poly.pdbx_strand_id
1 'polypeptide(L)' 'MDNLSARKYHFIEELMTVEEESVMEALERVLKKEKEAQERISPVQKKELDKRLQSYSENPEDLLDWNEVKEEW' A
#
# COMPACT_ATOMS: atom_id res chain seq x y z
N MET A 1 -30.19 0.14 6.56
CA MET A 1 -28.94 -0.53 6.97
C MET A 1 -28.06 -0.52 5.73
N ASP A 2 -27.03 0.31 5.73
CA ASP A 2 -26.22 0.59 4.53
C ASP A 2 -25.33 -0.63 4.26
N ASN A 3 -25.71 -1.47 3.28
CA ASN A 3 -24.99 -2.71 2.98
C ASN A 3 -23.81 -2.39 2.06
N LEU A 4 -22.60 -2.46 2.59
CA LEU A 4 -21.36 -2.24 1.84
C LEU A 4 -21.32 -3.08 0.55
N SER A 5 -21.85 -4.30 0.56
CA SER A 5 -21.91 -5.15 -0.63
C SER A 5 -22.82 -4.54 -1.70
N ALA A 6 -24.00 -4.04 -1.33
CA ALA A 6 -24.90 -3.38 -2.28
C ALA A 6 -24.26 -2.12 -2.89
N ARG A 7 -23.55 -1.34 -2.07
CA ARG A 7 -22.81 -0.16 -2.55
C ARG A 7 -21.66 -0.53 -3.51
N LYS A 8 -20.97 -1.64 -3.26
CA LYS A 8 -19.92 -2.15 -4.16
C LYS A 8 -20.51 -2.57 -5.51
N TYR A 9 -21.63 -3.28 -5.51
CA TYR A 9 -22.30 -3.68 -6.75
C TYR A 9 -22.74 -2.47 -7.57
N HIS A 10 -23.40 -1.51 -6.93
CA HIS A 10 -23.82 -0.29 -7.63
C HIS A 10 -22.65 0.49 -8.23
N PHE A 11 -21.55 0.62 -7.48
CA PHE A 11 -20.36 1.28 -7.99
C PHE A 11 -19.74 0.55 -9.18
N ILE A 12 -19.72 -0.79 -9.18
CA ILE A 12 -19.25 -1.58 -10.34
C ILE A 12 -20.14 -1.34 -11.55
N GLU A 13 -21.47 -1.30 -11.37
CA GLU A 13 -22.41 -1.00 -12.45
C GLU A 13 -22.12 0.39 -13.05
N GLU A 14 -21.88 1.41 -12.22
CA GLU A 14 -21.51 2.74 -12.68
C GLU A 14 -20.18 2.73 -13.46
N LEU A 15 -19.16 2.02 -12.97
CA LEU A 15 -17.87 1.89 -13.67
C LEU A 15 -18.01 1.30 -15.07
N MET A 16 -18.91 0.34 -15.27
CA MET A 16 -19.15 -0.28 -16.58
C MET A 16 -19.80 0.68 -17.59
N THR A 17 -20.34 1.81 -17.13
CA THR A 17 -20.93 2.84 -18.01
C THR A 17 -19.96 3.94 -18.41
N VAL A 18 -18.73 3.94 -17.86
CA VAL A 18 -17.71 4.94 -18.19
C VAL A 18 -17.15 4.65 -19.58
N GLU A 19 -17.29 5.61 -20.49
CA GLU A 19 -16.80 5.50 -21.87
C GLU A 19 -15.45 6.20 -22.09
N GLU A 20 -15.09 7.14 -21.21
CA GLU A 20 -13.87 7.94 -21.35
C GLU A 20 -12.71 7.32 -20.57
N GLU A 21 -11.63 6.95 -21.28
CA GLU A 21 -10.44 6.31 -20.69
C GLU A 21 -9.83 7.19 -19.58
N SER A 22 -9.78 8.51 -19.79
CA SER A 22 -9.21 9.48 -18.84
C SER A 22 -9.93 9.43 -17.47
N VAL A 23 -11.24 9.15 -17.47
CA VAL A 23 -12.05 9.01 -16.26
C VAL A 23 -11.70 7.72 -15.54
N MET A 24 -11.52 6.62 -16.26
CA MET A 24 -11.05 5.35 -15.67
C MET A 24 -9.66 5.48 -15.06
N GLU A 25 -8.71 6.09 -15.79
CA GLU A 25 -7.35 6.34 -15.28
C GLU A 25 -7.36 7.15 -13.98
N ALA A 26 -8.21 8.19 -13.90
CA ALA A 26 -8.35 9.00 -12.70
C ALA A 26 -8.88 8.19 -11.51
N LEU A 27 -9.88 7.33 -11.73
CA LEU A 27 -10.47 6.47 -10.70
C LEU A 27 -9.47 5.44 -10.18
N GLU A 28 -8.74 4.78 -11.08
CA GLU A 28 -7.68 3.82 -10.72
C GLU A 28 -6.59 4.48 -9.87
N ARG A 29 -6.17 5.69 -10.23
CA ARG A 29 -5.18 6.46 -9.47
C ARG A 29 -5.66 6.76 -8.05
N VAL A 30 -6.93 7.11 -7.87
CA VAL A 30 -7.51 7.36 -6.54
C VAL A 30 -7.52 6.07 -5.71
N LEU A 31 -8.01 4.96 -6.28
CA LEU A 31 -8.05 3.67 -5.58
C LEU A 31 -6.65 3.20 -5.19
N LYS A 32 -5.67 3.33 -6.09
CA LYS A 32 -4.27 2.99 -5.84
C LYS A 32 -3.69 3.84 -4.72
N LYS A 33 -3.94 5.15 -4.71
CA LYS A 33 -3.47 6.06 -3.65
C LYS A 33 -4.03 5.68 -2.27
N GLU A 34 -5.31 5.35 -2.19
CA GLU A 34 -5.92 4.93 -0.92
C GLU A 34 -5.38 3.58 -0.45
N LYS A 35 -5.20 2.62 -1.37
CA LYS A 35 -4.54 1.34 -1.07
C LYS A 35 -3.12 1.55 -0.55
N GLU A 36 -2.31 2.32 -1.27
CA GLU A 36 -0.95 2.66 -0.86
C GLU A 36 -0.93 3.42 0.47
N ALA A 37 -1.91 4.29 0.75
CA ALA A 37 -2.01 4.99 2.03
C ALA A 37 -2.32 4.05 3.20
N GLN A 38 -3.10 2.98 2.97
CA GLN A 38 -3.35 1.92 3.94
C GLN A 38 -2.16 0.97 4.08
N GLU A 39 -1.41 0.74 2.99
CA GLU A 39 -0.19 -0.07 2.94
C GLU A 39 1.07 0.72 3.32
N ARG A 40 0.94 2.02 3.65
CA ARG A 40 2.08 2.83 4.10
C ARG A 40 2.63 2.24 5.39
N ILE A 41 3.87 1.80 5.31
CA ILE A 41 4.67 1.51 6.50
C ILE A 41 4.60 2.69 7.46
N SER A 42 4.40 2.40 8.74
CA SER A 42 4.32 3.44 9.75
C SER A 42 5.61 4.28 9.75
N PRO A 43 5.59 5.53 10.24
CA PRO A 43 6.80 6.33 10.36
C PRO A 43 7.92 5.63 11.12
N VAL A 44 7.57 4.78 12.09
CA VAL A 44 8.52 3.96 12.85
C VAL A 44 9.15 2.87 11.98
N GLN A 45 8.33 2.13 11.23
CA GLN A 45 8.81 1.11 10.29
C GLN A 45 9.67 1.72 9.19
N LYS A 46 9.30 2.90 8.68
CA LYS A 46 10.11 3.64 7.71
C LYS A 46 11.48 4.03 8.28
N LYS A 47 11.50 4.55 9.51
CA LYS A 47 12.75 4.95 10.17
C LYS A 47 13.68 3.76 10.39
N GLU A 48 13.16 2.61 10.79
CA GLU A 48 13.96 1.38 10.94
C GLU A 48 14.46 0.87 9.57
N LEU A 49 13.63 0.93 8.54
CA LEU A 49 14.04 0.57 7.18
C LEU A 49 15.16 1.48 6.65
N ASP A 50 15.03 2.80 6.82
CA ASP A 50 16.04 3.78 6.42
C ASP A 50 17.38 3.53 7.15
N LYS A 51 17.32 3.25 8.46
CA LYS A 51 18.49 2.89 9.26
C LYS A 51 19.18 1.63 8.73
N ARG A 52 18.41 0.57 8.42
CA ARG A 52 18.96 -0.68 7.89
C ARG A 52 19.57 -0.52 6.51
N LEU A 53 18.92 0.24 5.63
CA LEU A 53 19.46 0.55 4.31
C LEU A 53 20.80 1.30 4.41
N GLN A 54 20.92 2.21 5.39
CA GLN A 54 22.18 2.89 5.65
C GLN A 54 23.26 1.93 6.17
N SER A 55 22.97 1.12 7.20
CA SER A 55 23.90 0.11 7.72
C SER A 55 24.38 -0.86 6.63
N TYR A 56 23.45 -1.32 5.78
CA TYR A 56 23.77 -2.21 4.65
C TYR A 56 24.65 -1.52 3.60
N SER A 57 24.44 -0.24 3.32
CA SER A 57 25.28 0.52 2.38
C SER A 57 26.73 0.66 2.87
N GLU A 58 26.92 0.69 4.19
CA GLU A 58 28.23 0.78 4.84
C GLU A 58 28.86 -0.62 5.03
N ASN A 59 28.05 -1.67 5.19
CA ASN A 59 28.48 -3.06 5.32
C ASN A 59 27.49 -4.02 4.62
N PRO A 60 27.74 -4.42 3.36
CA PRO A 60 26.83 -5.29 2.59
C PRO A 60 26.67 -6.73 3.10
N GLU A 61 27.55 -7.16 4.02
CA GLU A 61 27.46 -8.46 4.69
C GLU A 61 26.65 -8.38 6.00
N ASP A 62 26.19 -7.18 6.38
CA ASP A 62 25.29 -6.94 7.51
C ASP A 62 23.85 -7.36 7.14
N LEU A 63 23.69 -8.66 6.89
CA LEU A 63 22.42 -9.27 6.58
C LEU A 63 21.65 -9.49 7.88
N LEU A 64 20.46 -8.91 7.93
CA LEU A 64 19.57 -9.07 9.07
C LEU A 64 19.10 -10.52 9.20
N ASP A 65 19.37 -11.15 10.35
CA ASP A 65 18.79 -12.47 10.66
C ASP A 65 17.31 -12.30 11.04
N TRP A 66 16.44 -12.78 10.16
CA TRP A 66 14.99 -12.75 10.35
C TRP A 66 14.55 -13.46 11.65
N ASN A 67 15.30 -14.46 12.12
CA ASN A 67 14.97 -15.15 13.36
C ASN A 67 15.20 -14.30 14.60
N GLU A 68 16.09 -13.31 14.54
CA GLU A 68 16.40 -12.43 15.67
C GLU A 68 15.38 -11.28 15.83
N VAL A 69 14.77 -10.84 14.74
CA VAL A 69 13.93 -9.63 14.72
C VAL A 69 12.44 -9.86 14.57
N LYS A 70 12.00 -11.08 14.23
CA LYS A 70 10.58 -11.41 14.00
C LYS A 70 9.68 -11.21 15.22
N GLU A 71 10.24 -11.22 16.42
CA GLU A 71 9.49 -11.06 17.69
C GLU A 71 9.11 -9.58 17.95
N GLU A 72 9.80 -8.63 17.31
CA GLU A 72 9.59 -7.18 17.48
C GLU A 72 8.84 -6.53 16.31
N TRP A 73 8.45 -7.31 15.30
CA TRP A 73 7.89 -6.85 14.03
C TRP A 73 6.36 -6.83 13.96
#